data_AF-A0A1Y2S819-F1
#
_entry.id   AF-A0A1Y2S819-F1
#
_cell.length_a   1.000
_cell.length_b   1.000
_cell.length_c   1.000
_cell.angle_alpha   90.00
_cell.angle_beta   90.00
_cell.angle_gamma   90.00
#
_symmetry.space_group_name_H-M   'P 1'
#
loop_
_entity.id
_entity.type
_entity.pdbx_description
1 polymer ?
#
loop_
_entity_poly.entity_id
_entity_poly.type
_entity_poly.pdbx_seq_one_letter_code
_entity_poly.pdbx_strand_id
1 'polypeptide(L)'
;MSEKIIVMYDSSEAAQIQAVTGWVSRNGRFWGNDEQMARYDGSTHRKCDNNPEHPIVEMYSYCSICHEESRQQKFMAMRRQKWDGETPLVIFDTDQYFFYEDSLNAYCDEHEVTPSELQLVICEPNYPAEINGEDYFTDDLPEDGELPDELQRAFDALNAVIRNSPPLSWSQGKYAAIVSDDIKSREALDAVHPMESQPNSNTASQ
;
A
#
# COMPACT_ATOMS: atom_id res chain seq x y z
N MET A 1 -19.44 -55.36 17.01
CA MET A 1 -18.00 -55.57 16.83
C MET A 1 -17.78 -55.80 15.35
N SER A 2 -17.12 -54.88 14.65
CA SER A 2 -16.83 -55.02 13.22
C SER A 2 -15.78 -56.13 13.03
N GLU A 3 -16.10 -57.14 12.23
CA GLU A 3 -15.16 -58.20 11.86
C GLU A 3 -13.92 -57.58 11.19
N LYS A 4 -12.75 -57.95 11.69
CA LYS A 4 -11.47 -57.45 11.20
C LYS A 4 -11.08 -58.31 10.00
N ILE A 5 -11.17 -57.76 8.79
CA ILE A 5 -10.72 -58.42 7.57
C ILE A 5 -9.21 -58.67 7.71
N ILE A 6 -8.79 -59.94 7.64
CA ILE A 6 -7.38 -60.35 7.73
C ILE A 6 -6.82 -60.43 6.31
N VAL A 7 -5.97 -59.47 5.93
CA VAL A 7 -5.21 -59.50 4.68
C VAL A 7 -3.78 -59.94 5.00
N MET A 8 -3.37 -61.08 4.45
CA MET A 8 -2.04 -61.68 4.68
C MET A 8 -0.96 -60.93 3.88
N TYR A 9 0.28 -60.87 4.40
CA TYR A 9 1.39 -60.11 3.80
C TYR A 9 1.70 -60.49 2.34
N ASP A 10 1.54 -61.76 2.02
CA ASP A 10 1.77 -62.37 0.70
C ASP A 10 0.55 -62.34 -0.21
N SER A 11 -0.59 -61.84 0.26
CA SER A 11 -1.79 -61.74 -0.58
C SER A 11 -1.61 -60.67 -1.65
N SER A 12 -2.07 -60.97 -2.86
CA SER A 12 -2.24 -59.96 -3.92
C SER A 12 -3.28 -58.89 -3.58
N GLU A 13 -4.08 -59.07 -2.52
CA GLU A 13 -4.96 -58.04 -1.97
C GLU A 13 -4.20 -57.06 -1.06
N ALA A 14 -3.03 -57.47 -0.55
CA ALA A 14 -2.18 -56.64 0.30
C ALA A 14 -1.41 -55.57 -0.49
N ALA A 15 -0.91 -55.93 -1.67
CA ALA A 15 -0.22 -55.02 -2.56
C ALA A 15 -0.29 -55.48 -4.03
N GLN A 16 -0.54 -54.52 -4.93
CA GLN A 16 -0.48 -54.74 -6.37
C GLN A 16 0.37 -53.64 -7.00
N ILE A 17 1.21 -53.99 -7.97
CA ILE A 17 1.91 -53.00 -8.79
C ILE A 17 0.88 -52.33 -9.69
N GLN A 18 0.78 -51.01 -9.59
CA GLN A 18 -0.08 -50.20 -10.45
C GLN A 18 0.76 -49.20 -11.23
N ALA A 19 0.42 -49.00 -12.51
CA ALA A 19 0.98 -47.94 -13.32
C ALA A 19 0.20 -46.64 -13.05
N VAL A 20 0.87 -45.65 -12.45
CA VAL A 20 0.29 -44.33 -12.20
C VAL A 20 0.73 -43.40 -13.34
N THR A 21 -0.24 -42.89 -14.10
CA THR A 21 0.00 -41.86 -15.14
C THR A 21 -0.28 -40.48 -14.59
N GLY A 22 0.55 -39.50 -14.96
CA GLY A 22 0.32 -38.10 -14.61
C GLY A 22 1.45 -37.20 -15.06
N TRP A 23 1.28 -35.91 -14.84
CA TRP A 23 2.23 -34.89 -15.24
C TRP A 23 3.38 -34.79 -14.26
N VAL A 24 4.60 -34.82 -14.80
CA VAL A 24 5.83 -34.59 -14.04
C VAL A 24 6.42 -33.28 -14.52
N SER A 25 6.67 -32.36 -13.59
CA SER A 25 7.31 -31.08 -13.93
C SER A 25 8.79 -31.28 -14.28
N ARG A 26 9.42 -30.27 -14.88
CA ARG A 26 10.87 -30.27 -15.16
C ARG A 26 11.70 -30.49 -13.89
N ASN A 27 11.18 -30.13 -12.72
CA ASN A 27 11.85 -30.27 -11.43
C ASN A 27 11.67 -31.67 -10.80
N GLY A 28 10.99 -32.59 -11.49
CA GLY A 28 10.78 -33.97 -11.04
C GLY A 28 9.60 -34.17 -10.09
N ARG A 29 8.74 -33.17 -9.92
CA ARG A 29 7.55 -33.26 -9.05
C ARG A 29 6.37 -33.85 -9.82
N PHE A 30 5.70 -34.85 -9.22
CA PHE A 30 4.50 -35.47 -9.77
C PHE A 30 3.24 -34.71 -9.35
N TRP A 31 2.41 -34.33 -10.31
CA TRP A 31 1.19 -33.52 -10.12
C TRP A 31 -0.10 -34.27 -10.44
N GLY A 32 -0.03 -35.58 -10.71
CA GLY A 32 -1.21 -36.35 -11.09
C GLY A 32 -1.81 -35.84 -12.40
N ASN A 33 -3.11 -35.53 -12.42
CA ASN A 33 -3.81 -35.08 -13.63
C ASN A 33 -3.71 -33.55 -13.86
N ASP A 34 -3.01 -32.81 -13.00
CA ASP A 34 -2.91 -31.35 -13.11
C ASP A 34 -1.75 -30.94 -14.04
N GLU A 35 -2.05 -30.84 -15.33
CA GLU A 35 -1.11 -30.38 -16.36
C GLU A 35 -0.67 -28.94 -16.12
N GLN A 36 -1.60 -28.06 -15.76
CA GLN A 36 -1.33 -26.63 -15.64
C GLN A 36 -0.33 -26.37 -14.53
N MET A 37 -0.51 -27.02 -13.39
CA MET A 37 0.39 -26.89 -12.26
C MET A 37 1.76 -27.51 -12.54
N ALA A 38 1.81 -28.65 -13.24
CA ALA A 38 3.07 -29.25 -13.65
C ALA A 38 3.87 -28.35 -14.63
N ARG A 39 3.18 -27.69 -15.56
CA ARG A 39 3.78 -26.71 -16.45
C ARG A 39 4.20 -25.47 -15.67
N TYR A 40 3.36 -24.96 -14.79
CA TYR A 40 3.65 -23.80 -13.95
C TYR A 40 4.93 -24.03 -13.13
N ASP A 41 5.03 -25.16 -12.42
CA ASP A 41 6.21 -25.56 -11.65
C ASP A 41 7.47 -25.70 -12.52
N GLY A 42 7.33 -26.27 -13.73
CA GLY A 42 8.45 -26.49 -14.64
C GLY A 42 8.87 -25.26 -15.47
N SER A 43 8.06 -24.21 -15.50
CA SER A 43 8.28 -23.04 -16.34
C SER A 43 9.17 -22.00 -15.67
N THR A 44 9.98 -21.31 -16.46
CA THR A 44 10.70 -20.10 -16.00
C THR A 44 10.05 -18.82 -16.49
N HIS A 45 9.35 -18.89 -17.63
CA HIS A 45 8.74 -17.75 -18.30
C HIS A 45 7.39 -18.11 -18.89
N ARG A 46 6.56 -17.09 -19.12
CA ARG A 46 5.26 -17.19 -19.78
C ARG A 46 5.04 -16.00 -20.72
N LYS A 47 4.11 -16.16 -21.66
CA LYS A 47 3.55 -15.02 -22.39
C LYS A 47 2.56 -14.29 -21.49
N CYS A 48 2.30 -13.01 -21.79
CA CYS A 48 1.24 -12.28 -21.12
C CYS A 48 -0.13 -12.87 -21.48
N ASP A 49 -0.98 -13.05 -20.48
CA ASP A 49 -2.33 -13.61 -20.64
C ASP A 49 -3.29 -12.62 -21.31
N ASN A 50 -3.07 -11.32 -21.14
CA ASN A 50 -3.93 -10.28 -21.72
C ASN A 50 -3.59 -9.97 -23.19
N ASN A 51 -2.30 -9.95 -23.53
CA ASN A 51 -1.82 -9.63 -24.87
C ASN A 51 -0.59 -10.48 -25.24
N PRO A 52 -0.71 -11.45 -26.16
CA PRO A 52 0.40 -12.30 -26.57
C PRO A 52 1.58 -11.57 -27.24
N GLU A 53 1.38 -10.34 -27.70
CA GLU A 53 2.42 -9.50 -28.31
C GLU A 53 3.30 -8.77 -27.27
N HIS A 54 2.89 -8.76 -26.00
CA HIS A 54 3.72 -8.22 -24.93
C HIS A 54 4.97 -9.11 -24.72
N PRO A 55 6.06 -8.53 -24.19
CA PRO A 55 7.28 -9.28 -23.89
C PRO A 55 7.00 -10.51 -23.02
N ILE A 56 7.82 -11.55 -23.22
CA ILE A 56 7.83 -12.72 -22.36
C ILE A 56 8.22 -12.27 -20.94
N VAL A 57 7.46 -12.72 -19.95
CA VAL A 57 7.65 -12.38 -18.54
C VAL A 57 8.10 -13.61 -17.77
N GLU A 58 8.78 -13.40 -16.65
CA GLU A 58 9.07 -14.47 -15.71
C GLU A 58 7.77 -15.09 -15.18
N MET A 59 7.79 -16.39 -14.91
CA MET A 59 6.59 -17.15 -14.54
C MET A 59 5.88 -16.56 -13.32
N TYR A 60 6.67 -16.13 -12.33
CA TYR A 60 6.19 -15.60 -11.06
C TYR A 60 6.02 -14.07 -11.05
N SER A 61 6.23 -13.41 -12.19
CA SER A 61 6.13 -11.96 -12.32
C SER A 61 4.85 -11.57 -13.06
N TYR A 62 4.51 -10.28 -13.00
CA TYR A 62 3.44 -9.67 -13.75
C TYR A 62 3.96 -9.02 -15.04
N CYS A 63 3.07 -8.76 -15.98
CA CYS A 63 3.40 -8.00 -17.18
C CYS A 63 3.46 -6.51 -16.86
N SER A 64 4.63 -5.88 -17.00
CA SER A 64 4.84 -4.46 -16.72
C SER A 64 3.93 -3.56 -17.54
N ILE A 65 3.78 -3.83 -18.84
CA ILE A 65 2.92 -3.03 -19.74
C ILE A 65 1.46 -3.08 -19.28
N CYS A 66 0.91 -4.27 -19.04
CA CYS A 66 -0.46 -4.39 -18.53
C CYS A 66 -0.63 -3.75 -17.16
N HIS A 67 0.41 -3.79 -16.33
CA HIS A 67 0.40 -3.15 -15.03
C HIS A 67 0.34 -1.63 -15.17
N GLU A 68 1.23 -1.04 -15.98
CA GLU A 68 1.27 0.40 -16.29
C GLU A 68 -0.05 0.89 -16.89
N GLU A 69 -0.60 0.18 -17.88
CA GLU A 69 -1.91 0.49 -18.47
C GLU A 69 -3.03 0.49 -17.42
N SER A 70 -3.06 -0.54 -16.57
CA SER A 70 -4.03 -0.66 -15.48
C SER A 70 -3.88 0.47 -14.46
N ARG A 71 -2.64 0.84 -14.11
CA ARG A 71 -2.36 1.97 -13.21
C ARG A 71 -2.81 3.29 -13.83
N GLN A 72 -2.48 3.53 -15.10
CA GLN A 72 -2.90 4.73 -15.80
C GLN A 72 -4.43 4.83 -15.88
N GLN A 73 -5.12 3.73 -16.21
CA GLN A 73 -6.58 3.68 -16.21
C GLN A 73 -7.15 3.97 -14.81
N LYS A 74 -6.58 3.37 -13.77
CA LYS A 74 -6.98 3.59 -12.38
C LYS A 74 -6.83 5.07 -12.00
N PHE A 75 -5.70 5.70 -12.30
CA PHE A 75 -5.47 7.12 -12.04
C PHE A 75 -6.45 8.02 -12.81
N MET A 76 -6.65 7.76 -14.10
CA MET A 76 -7.57 8.55 -14.93
C MET A 76 -9.03 8.44 -14.48
N ALA A 77 -9.41 7.30 -13.87
CA ALA A 77 -10.72 7.09 -13.29
C ALA A 77 -10.89 7.71 -11.89
N MET A 78 -9.81 8.20 -11.24
CA MET A 78 -9.90 8.82 -9.92
C MET A 78 -10.71 10.12 -10.00
N ARG A 79 -11.52 10.36 -8.96
CA ARG A 79 -12.20 11.64 -8.81
C ARG A 79 -11.15 12.72 -8.53
N ARG A 80 -11.24 13.83 -9.27
CA ARG A 80 -10.33 14.95 -9.11
C ARG A 80 -10.82 15.92 -8.05
N GLN A 81 -9.89 16.46 -7.26
CA GLN A 81 -10.16 17.43 -6.21
C GLN A 81 -9.08 18.51 -6.20
N LYS A 82 -9.48 19.77 -6.01
CA LYS A 82 -8.54 20.88 -5.84
C LYS A 82 -7.72 20.66 -4.56
N TRP A 83 -6.40 20.75 -4.68
CA TRP A 83 -5.51 20.65 -3.53
C TRP A 83 -5.69 21.87 -2.61
N ASP A 84 -5.65 21.62 -1.30
CA ASP A 84 -5.79 22.63 -0.25
C ASP A 84 -4.48 23.38 0.05
N GLY A 85 -3.34 22.85 -0.43
CA GLY A 85 -2.01 23.40 -0.17
C GLY A 85 -1.40 22.98 1.17
N GLU A 86 -2.10 22.14 1.95
CA GLU A 86 -1.66 21.71 3.28
C GLU A 86 -1.56 20.18 3.38
N THR A 87 -2.53 19.46 2.81
CA THR A 87 -2.54 18.00 2.86
C THR A 87 -1.38 17.45 2.02
N PRO A 88 -0.59 16.48 2.52
CA PRO A 88 0.50 15.90 1.75
C PRO A 88 0.01 15.30 0.42
N LEU A 89 0.88 15.37 -0.59
CA LEU A 89 0.68 14.75 -1.88
C LEU A 89 1.61 13.55 -2.05
N VAL A 90 1.26 12.65 -2.96
CA VAL A 90 2.10 11.53 -3.39
C VAL A 90 1.97 11.34 -4.90
N ILE A 91 3.06 10.92 -5.56
CA ILE A 91 2.97 10.45 -6.95
C ILE A 91 2.31 9.07 -6.94
N PHE A 92 1.24 8.92 -7.72
CA PHE A 92 0.41 7.73 -7.77
C PHE A 92 1.22 6.44 -7.98
N ASP A 93 0.97 5.45 -7.12
CA ASP A 93 1.62 4.15 -7.09
C ASP A 93 3.12 4.17 -6.83
N THR A 94 3.61 5.21 -6.15
CA THR A 94 5.01 5.34 -5.76
C THR A 94 5.15 5.68 -4.28
N ASP A 95 6.38 5.64 -3.78
CA ASP A 95 6.75 6.09 -2.44
C ASP A 95 7.28 7.54 -2.42
N GLN A 96 7.00 8.35 -3.46
CA GLN A 96 7.42 9.75 -3.54
C GLN A 96 6.36 10.68 -2.97
N TYR A 97 6.57 11.13 -1.73
CA TYR A 97 5.68 12.02 -0.98
C TYR A 97 6.18 13.46 -0.96
N PHE A 98 5.24 14.40 -0.93
CA PHE A 98 5.46 15.83 -0.80
C PHE A 98 4.63 16.38 0.36
N PHE A 99 5.30 16.72 1.46
CA PHE A 99 4.65 17.25 2.66
C PHE A 99 4.45 18.77 2.60
N TYR A 100 5.20 19.44 1.73
CA TYR A 100 5.18 20.90 1.58
C TYR A 100 5.28 21.28 0.10
N GLU A 101 4.72 22.42 -0.27
CA GLU A 101 4.75 22.98 -1.63
C GLU A 101 6.18 23.09 -2.18
N ASP A 102 7.14 23.52 -1.36
CA ASP A 102 8.57 23.63 -1.72
C ASP A 102 9.18 22.29 -2.13
N SER A 103 8.78 21.18 -1.47
CA SER A 103 9.29 19.85 -1.81
C SER A 103 8.78 19.36 -3.16
N LEU A 104 7.55 19.73 -3.54
CA LEU A 104 7.00 19.45 -4.86
C LEU A 104 7.71 20.28 -5.93
N ASN A 105 7.96 21.56 -5.66
CA ASN A 105 8.66 22.47 -6.58
C ASN A 105 10.09 22.02 -6.85
N ALA A 106 10.83 21.66 -5.79
CA ALA A 106 12.21 21.17 -5.93
C ALA A 106 12.27 19.93 -6.82
N TYR A 107 11.32 19.00 -6.66
CA TYR A 107 11.22 17.81 -7.50
C TYR A 107 10.88 18.17 -8.96
N CYS A 108 9.93 19.06 -9.17
CA CYS A 108 9.55 19.55 -10.50
C CYS A 108 10.75 20.20 -11.23
N ASP A 109 11.50 21.05 -10.52
CA ASP A 109 12.68 21.72 -11.07
C ASP A 109 13.84 20.72 -11.36
N GLU A 110 14.07 19.73 -10.49
CA GLU A 110 15.10 18.69 -10.69
C GLU A 110 14.80 17.79 -11.90
N HIS A 111 13.52 17.50 -12.12
CA HIS A 111 13.07 16.58 -13.18
C HIS A 111 12.59 17.30 -14.46
N GLU A 112 12.66 18.63 -14.50
CA GLU A 112 12.18 19.46 -15.61
C GLU A 112 10.71 19.18 -15.99
N VAL A 113 9.86 18.96 -14.98
CA VAL A 113 8.41 18.69 -15.13
C VAL A 113 7.58 19.70 -14.36
N THR A 114 6.30 19.82 -14.70
CA THR A 114 5.33 20.65 -13.99
C THR A 114 4.45 19.81 -13.06
N PRO A 115 3.82 20.42 -12.02
CA PRO A 115 2.89 19.72 -11.15
C PRO A 115 1.74 19.04 -11.90
N SER A 116 1.26 19.62 -13.01
CA SER A 116 0.18 19.05 -13.83
C SER A 116 0.61 17.84 -14.68
N GLU A 117 1.91 17.68 -14.96
CA GLU A 117 2.47 16.50 -15.64
C GLU A 117 2.63 15.30 -14.69
N LEU A 118 2.61 15.56 -13.38
CA LEU A 118 2.69 14.51 -12.36
C LEU A 118 1.32 13.89 -12.07
N GLN A 119 1.30 12.57 -11.85
CA GLN A 119 0.10 11.86 -11.40
C GLN A 119 -0.09 12.02 -9.89
N LEU A 120 -0.37 13.25 -9.43
CA LEU A 120 -0.46 13.58 -8.01
C LEU A 120 -1.79 13.11 -7.39
N VAL A 121 -1.69 12.57 -6.17
CA VAL A 121 -2.83 12.13 -5.36
C VAL A 121 -2.76 12.77 -3.98
N ILE A 122 -3.92 13.21 -3.47
CA ILE A 122 -4.05 13.75 -2.12
C ILE A 122 -3.98 12.59 -1.12
N CYS A 123 -3.09 12.68 -0.15
CA CYS A 123 -2.90 11.64 0.85
C CYS A 123 -4.09 11.54 1.83
N GLU A 124 -4.26 10.35 2.39
CA GLU A 124 -5.13 10.10 3.54
C GLU A 124 -4.26 9.89 4.80
N PRO A 125 -4.64 10.49 5.95
CA PRO A 125 -3.89 10.32 7.20
C PRO A 125 -4.12 8.93 7.80
N ASN A 126 -3.06 8.33 8.34
CA ASN A 126 -3.11 7.09 9.10
C ASN A 126 -3.11 7.40 10.59
N TYR A 127 -4.24 7.18 11.24
CA TYR A 127 -4.39 7.33 12.69
C TYR A 127 -4.09 6.01 13.41
N PRO A 128 -3.60 6.06 14.67
CA PRO A 128 -3.49 4.85 15.47
C PRO A 128 -4.88 4.27 15.73
N ALA A 129 -4.99 2.95 15.68
CA ALA A 129 -6.20 2.24 16.11
C ALA A 129 -6.20 2.09 17.63
N GLU A 130 -7.38 2.20 18.24
CA GLU A 130 -7.56 1.84 19.65
C GLU A 130 -7.29 0.35 19.86
N ILE A 131 -6.78 0.02 21.05
CA ILE A 131 -6.49 -1.35 21.43
C ILE A 131 -7.59 -1.81 22.39
N ASN A 132 -8.37 -2.80 21.97
CA ASN A 132 -9.26 -3.50 22.88
C ASN A 132 -8.44 -4.52 23.67
N GLY A 133 -8.40 -4.35 24.98
CA GLY A 133 -7.64 -5.23 25.86
C GLY A 133 -8.16 -6.67 25.88
N GLU A 134 -9.48 -6.86 25.79
CA GLU A 134 -10.08 -8.21 25.76
C GLU A 134 -9.70 -8.94 24.47
N ASP A 135 -9.80 -8.28 23.32
CA ASP A 135 -9.35 -8.83 22.04
C ASP A 135 -7.86 -9.13 22.06
N TYR A 136 -7.05 -8.27 22.71
CA TYR A 136 -5.61 -8.43 22.80
C TYR A 136 -5.20 -9.65 23.64
N PHE A 137 -5.92 -9.94 24.73
CA PHE A 137 -5.64 -11.04 25.65
C PHE A 137 -6.57 -12.25 25.47
N THR A 138 -7.26 -12.36 24.33
CA THR A 138 -8.28 -13.41 24.12
C THR A 138 -7.75 -14.83 24.31
N ASP A 139 -6.46 -15.09 24.04
CA ASP A 139 -5.83 -16.41 24.20
C ASP A 139 -5.45 -16.72 25.67
N ASP A 140 -5.31 -15.68 26.50
CA ASP A 140 -4.93 -15.76 27.91
C ASP A 140 -6.14 -15.66 28.86
N LEU A 141 -7.26 -15.13 28.36
CA LEU A 141 -8.51 -15.04 29.09
C LEU A 141 -9.29 -16.37 29.04
N PRO A 142 -9.98 -16.74 30.13
CA PRO A 142 -11.02 -17.78 30.08
C PRO A 142 -12.07 -17.48 28.99
N GLU A 143 -12.81 -18.49 28.53
CA GLU A 143 -13.84 -18.34 27.47
C GLU A 143 -14.88 -17.23 27.76
N ASP A 144 -15.14 -16.94 29.03
CA ASP A 144 -16.01 -15.83 29.50
C ASP A 144 -15.26 -14.89 30.46
N GLY A 145 -13.94 -14.76 30.30
CA GLY A 145 -13.08 -13.96 31.17
C GLY A 145 -13.07 -12.48 30.80
N GLU A 146 -13.22 -11.62 31.79
CA GLU A 146 -13.04 -10.16 31.64
C GLU A 146 -11.63 -9.74 32.10
N LEU A 147 -11.14 -8.62 31.57
CA LEU A 147 -9.90 -8.03 32.08
C LEU A 147 -10.08 -7.49 33.50
N PRO A 148 -9.05 -7.61 34.38
CA PRO A 148 -9.07 -6.93 35.65
C PRO A 148 -9.26 -5.41 35.49
N ASP A 149 -10.10 -4.79 36.32
CA ASP A 149 -10.49 -3.37 36.19
C ASP A 149 -9.32 -2.40 36.05
N GLU A 150 -8.20 -2.64 36.75
CA GLU A 150 -7.01 -1.79 36.68
C GLU A 150 -6.36 -1.83 35.31
N LEU A 151 -6.30 -3.02 34.71
CA LEU A 151 -5.75 -3.21 33.38
C LEU A 151 -6.70 -2.63 32.32
N GLN A 152 -8.02 -2.84 32.46
CA GLN A 152 -9.00 -2.22 31.58
C GLN A 152 -8.90 -0.69 31.61
N ARG A 153 -8.80 -0.08 32.80
CA ARG A 153 -8.59 1.38 32.94
C ARG A 153 -7.29 1.85 32.28
N ALA A 154 -6.24 1.04 32.28
CA ALA A 154 -4.99 1.38 31.59
C ALA A 154 -5.15 1.40 30.06
N PHE A 155 -5.89 0.43 29.49
CA PHE A 155 -6.28 0.47 28.07
C PHE A 155 -7.16 1.67 27.76
N ASP A 156 -8.16 1.98 28.58
CA ASP A 156 -9.03 3.13 28.37
C ASP A 156 -8.25 4.46 28.39
N ALA A 157 -7.28 4.58 29.30
CA ALA A 157 -6.40 5.74 29.38
C ALA A 157 -5.50 5.86 28.14
N LEU A 158 -4.92 4.75 27.67
CA LEU A 158 -4.14 4.73 26.42
C LEU A 158 -5.02 5.07 25.22
N ASN A 159 -6.22 4.49 25.12
CA ASN A 159 -7.16 4.74 24.03
C ASN A 159 -7.63 6.21 24.03
N ALA A 160 -7.73 6.85 25.20
CA ALA A 160 -7.97 8.29 25.29
C ALA A 160 -6.81 9.11 24.71
N VAL A 161 -5.56 8.67 24.86
CA VAL A 161 -4.41 9.32 24.20
C VAL A 161 -4.46 9.06 22.68
N ILE A 162 -4.71 7.82 22.26
CA ILE A 162 -4.80 7.41 20.85
C ILE A 162 -5.82 8.25 20.09
N ARG A 163 -7.04 8.43 20.64
CA ARG A 163 -8.09 9.25 20.02
C ARG A 163 -7.68 10.69 19.76
N ASN A 164 -6.81 11.24 20.61
CA ASN A 164 -6.35 12.62 20.51
C ASN A 164 -4.99 12.73 19.80
N SER A 165 -4.43 11.62 19.33
CA SER A 165 -3.16 11.61 18.61
C SER A 165 -3.33 12.25 17.23
N PRO A 166 -2.36 13.06 16.76
CA PRO A 166 -2.28 13.41 15.35
C PRO A 166 -2.04 12.15 14.49
N PRO A 167 -2.18 12.26 13.15
CA PRO A 167 -1.79 11.19 12.23
C PRO A 167 -0.36 10.71 12.50
N LEU A 168 -0.15 9.40 12.47
CA LEU A 168 1.18 8.79 12.61
C LEU A 168 1.95 8.81 11.29
N SER A 169 1.24 8.67 10.19
CA SER A 169 1.79 8.69 8.84
C SER A 169 0.71 9.05 7.83
N TRP A 170 1.06 9.04 6.55
CA TRP A 170 0.17 9.33 5.45
C TRP A 170 0.29 8.23 4.40
N SER A 171 -0.82 7.91 3.74
CA SER A 171 -0.85 6.96 2.64
C SER A 171 -1.52 7.58 1.42
N GLN A 172 -1.29 7.00 0.24
CA GLN A 172 -1.99 7.41 -0.96
C GLN A 172 -3.51 7.37 -0.76
N GLY A 173 -4.18 8.50 -0.98
CA GLY A 173 -5.62 8.61 -0.87
C GLY A 173 -6.37 8.25 -2.15
N LYS A 174 -7.61 8.73 -2.21
CA LYS A 174 -8.59 8.36 -3.24
C LYS A 174 -8.85 9.44 -4.29
N TYR A 175 -8.28 10.64 -4.10
CA TYR A 175 -8.52 11.78 -4.97
C TYR A 175 -7.27 12.19 -5.73
N ALA A 176 -7.38 12.27 -7.05
CA ALA A 176 -6.33 12.87 -7.87
C ALA A 176 -6.31 14.39 -7.62
N ALA A 177 -5.13 14.94 -7.35
CA ALA A 177 -4.97 16.34 -7.03
C ALA A 177 -5.07 17.20 -8.29
N ILE A 178 -5.80 18.32 -8.20
CA ILE A 178 -5.72 19.42 -9.15
C ILE A 178 -4.82 20.47 -8.52
N VAL A 179 -3.62 20.61 -9.06
CA VAL A 179 -2.57 21.51 -8.59
C VAL A 179 -2.30 22.55 -9.68
N SER A 180 -2.08 23.81 -9.27
CA SER A 180 -1.77 24.89 -10.20
C SER A 180 -0.29 24.86 -10.57
N ASP A 181 0.06 25.08 -11.84
CA ASP A 181 1.46 25.19 -12.26
C ASP A 181 2.12 26.50 -11.73
N ASP A 182 1.30 27.50 -11.38
CA ASP A 182 1.73 28.81 -10.86
C ASP A 182 2.03 28.83 -9.35
N ILE A 183 2.22 27.67 -8.72
CA ILE A 183 2.58 27.52 -7.30
C ILE A 183 3.71 28.49 -6.86
N LYS A 184 4.59 28.88 -7.79
CA LYS A 184 5.71 29.83 -7.60
C LYS A 184 5.31 31.26 -7.15
N SER A 185 4.04 31.57 -6.86
CA SER A 185 3.58 32.96 -6.68
C SER A 185 3.11 33.36 -5.27
N ARG A 186 3.14 32.48 -4.26
CA ARG A 186 2.76 32.86 -2.88
C ARG A 186 3.88 33.55 -2.09
N GLU A 187 5.14 33.17 -2.26
CA GLU A 187 6.27 33.87 -1.60
C GLU A 187 6.54 35.26 -2.17
N ALA A 188 6.16 35.52 -3.42
CA ALA A 188 6.34 36.83 -4.05
C ALA A 188 5.33 37.89 -3.56
N LEU A 189 4.17 37.49 -3.00
CA LEU A 189 3.18 38.42 -2.47
C LEU A 189 3.52 38.88 -1.04
N ASP A 190 4.08 38.01 -0.21
CA ASP A 190 4.49 38.35 1.16
C ASP A 190 5.79 39.18 1.20
N ALA A 191 6.61 39.14 0.15
CA ALA A 191 7.81 39.97 0.01
C ALA A 191 7.53 41.42 -0.47
N VAL A 192 6.30 41.73 -0.92
CA VAL A 192 5.94 43.04 -1.52
C VAL A 192 5.26 44.00 -0.51
N HIS A 193 5.19 43.65 0.77
CA HIS A 193 4.97 44.61 1.85
C HIS A 193 6.26 44.87 2.63
N PRO A 194 7.18 45.71 2.11
CA PRO A 194 8.22 46.29 2.95
C PRO A 194 7.53 47.11 4.04
N MET A 195 7.88 46.84 5.30
CA MET A 195 7.60 47.71 6.45
C MET A 195 7.92 49.15 6.04
N GLU A 196 6.88 49.96 5.85
CA GLU A 196 7.04 51.39 5.69
C GLU A 196 7.75 51.93 6.93
N SER A 197 8.93 52.47 6.67
CA SER A 197 9.79 53.20 7.59
C SER A 197 9.05 54.39 8.18
N GLN A 198 8.86 54.40 9.50
CA GLN A 198 8.50 55.64 10.19
C GLN A 198 9.74 56.55 10.32
N PRO A 199 9.63 57.84 9.95
CA PRO A 199 10.74 58.76 10.05
C PRO A 199 11.00 59.19 11.50
N ASN A 200 12.29 59.20 11.85
CA ASN A 200 12.82 59.87 13.04
C ASN A 200 12.42 61.35 13.05
N SER A 201 11.67 61.78 14.06
CA SER A 201 11.64 63.18 14.50
C SER A 201 12.41 63.31 15.80
N ASN A 202 13.68 63.66 15.66
CA ASN A 202 14.49 64.21 16.72
C ASN A 202 14.04 65.67 16.95
N THR A 203 13.69 66.06 18.17
CA THR A 203 13.63 67.48 18.54
C THR A 203 14.09 67.63 19.98
N ALA A 204 15.21 68.34 20.11
CA ALA A 204 15.84 68.73 21.36
C ALA A 204 15.17 69.96 21.99
N SER A 205 15.56 70.23 23.24
CA SER A 205 15.36 71.45 24.06
C SER A 205 14.05 71.44 24.88
N GLN A 206 14.04 71.65 26.20
CA GLN A 206 14.96 72.28 27.16
C GLN A 206 14.90 71.59 28.53
#